data_AF-A0A834GEY0-F1
#
_entry.id   AF-A0A834GEY0-F1
#
_cell.length_a   1.000
_cell.length_b   1.000
_cell.length_c   1.000
_cell.angle_alpha   90.00
_cell.angle_beta   90.00
_cell.angle_gamma   90.00
#
_symmetry.space_group_name_H-M   'P 1'
#
loop_
_entity.id
_entity.type
_entity.pdbx_description
1 polymer ?
#
loop_
_entity_poly.entity_id
_entity_poly.type
_entity_poly.pdbx_seq_one_letter_code
_entity_poly.pdbx_strand_id
1 'polypeptide(L)'
;MELERCVNSTKCLPQKPKLVVGLQASTANVFVDNAAYRDFLFNTFQVSSVDMESAAVAMTCLSNRFPVIVIRGLSDLAGGQPGQNSIDIFGPLAALNAAKTVVQFVKKIP
;
A
#
# COMPACT_ATOMS: atom_id res chain seq x y z
N MET A 1 -5.86 15.08 -7.86
CA MET A 1 -4.44 15.14 -7.46
C MET A 1 -3.66 14.23 -8.38
N GLU A 2 -2.45 14.62 -8.77
CA GLU A 2 -1.53 13.77 -9.53
C GLU A 2 -0.55 13.07 -8.59
N LEU A 3 -0.29 11.79 -8.84
CA LEU A 3 0.67 10.97 -8.11
C LEU A 3 2.02 10.99 -8.81
N GLU A 4 3.09 11.02 -8.03
CA GLU A 4 4.46 10.97 -8.52
C GLU A 4 4.76 9.63 -9.14
N ARG A 5 5.34 9.65 -10.35
CA ARG A 5 5.72 8.44 -11.08
C ARG A 5 7.16 8.00 -10.80
N CYS A 6 8.01 8.93 -10.38
CA CYS A 6 9.45 8.74 -10.34
C CYS A 6 10.01 9.00 -8.95
N VAL A 7 10.98 8.17 -8.55
CA VAL A 7 11.77 8.38 -7.33
C VAL A 7 12.78 9.52 -7.58
N ASN A 8 13.37 9.54 -8.78
CA ASN A 8 14.33 10.54 -9.25
C ASN A 8 14.35 10.57 -10.80
N SER A 9 15.30 11.28 -11.40
CA SER A 9 15.39 11.44 -12.86
C SER A 9 15.65 10.14 -13.64
N THR A 10 16.15 9.08 -12.99
CA THR A 10 16.55 7.83 -13.65
C THR A 10 15.67 6.64 -13.29
N LYS A 11 14.93 6.68 -12.17
CA LYS A 11 14.09 5.59 -11.69
C LYS A 11 12.62 6.00 -11.63
N CYS A 12 11.83 5.42 -12.53
CA CYS A 12 10.40 5.66 -12.67
C CYS A 12 9.61 4.36 -12.78
N LEU A 13 8.34 4.41 -12.35
CA LEU A 13 7.39 3.34 -12.60
C LEU A 13 7.10 3.22 -14.11
N PRO A 14 6.90 2.00 -14.63
CA PRO A 14 6.58 1.79 -16.05
C PRO A 14 5.22 2.40 -16.41
N GLN A 15 4.27 2.38 -15.48
CA GLN A 15 2.93 2.94 -15.64
C GLN A 15 2.70 4.10 -14.69
N LYS A 16 1.77 5.00 -15.05
CA LYS A 16 1.35 6.09 -14.17
C LYS A 16 0.63 5.51 -12.94
N PRO A 17 1.02 5.88 -11.71
CA PRO A 17 0.35 5.40 -10.51
C PRO A 17 -1.09 5.91 -10.44
N LYS A 18 -1.97 5.10 -9.84
CA LYS A 18 -3.40 5.38 -9.71
C LYS A 18 -3.82 5.27 -8.25
N LEU A 19 -4.73 6.14 -7.85
CA LEU A 19 -5.49 5.96 -6.62
C LEU A 19 -6.63 4.99 -6.89
N VAL A 20 -6.72 3.92 -6.11
CA VAL A 20 -7.81 2.93 -6.19
C VAL A 20 -8.45 2.84 -4.81
N VAL A 21 -9.78 2.85 -4.76
CA VAL A 21 -10.58 2.84 -3.53
C VAL A 21 -11.45 1.58 -3.50
N GLY A 22 -11.63 0.99 -2.32
CA GLY A 22 -12.52 -0.16 -2.12
C GLY A 22 -11.87 -1.53 -2.34
N LEU A 23 -10.54 -1.59 -2.44
CA LEU A 23 -9.82 -2.87 -2.47
C LEU A 23 -9.74 -3.49 -1.07
N GLN A 24 -9.65 -4.82 -1.03
CA GLN A 24 -9.41 -5.57 0.21
C GLN A 24 -7.91 -5.59 0.52
N ALA A 25 -7.57 -5.49 1.80
CA ALA A 25 -6.19 -5.51 2.28
C ALA A 25 -6.06 -6.52 3.43
N SER A 26 -4.87 -7.08 3.58
CA SER A 26 -4.51 -7.94 4.72
C SER A 26 -3.37 -7.31 5.51
N THR A 27 -3.23 -7.72 6.77
CA THR A 27 -2.09 -7.40 7.61
C THR A 27 -1.43 -8.69 8.07
N ALA A 28 -0.10 -8.74 8.03
CA ALA A 28 0.70 -9.85 8.52
C ALA A 28 1.81 -9.35 9.43
N ASN A 29 2.25 -10.16 10.40
CA ASN A 29 3.39 -9.86 11.26
C ASN A 29 4.76 -10.14 10.59
N VAL A 30 4.77 -10.28 9.27
CA VAL A 30 5.94 -10.61 8.45
C VAL A 30 5.96 -9.75 7.19
N PHE A 31 7.16 -9.43 6.72
CA PHE A 31 7.34 -8.87 5.39
C PHE A 31 7.10 -9.95 4.34
N VAL A 32 6.04 -9.81 3.53
CA VAL A 32 5.71 -10.81 2.50
C VAL A 32 6.56 -10.58 1.26
N ASP A 33 7.56 -11.43 1.05
CA ASP A 33 8.34 -11.50 -0.18
C ASP A 33 8.33 -12.94 -0.74
N ASN A 34 7.12 -13.43 -1.03
CA ASN A 34 6.91 -14.82 -1.43
C ASN A 34 5.71 -14.92 -2.39
N ALA A 35 5.99 -15.22 -3.67
CA ALA A 35 4.99 -15.29 -4.72
C ALA A 35 3.86 -16.31 -4.41
N ALA A 36 4.21 -17.50 -3.92
CA ALA A 36 3.22 -18.54 -3.63
C ALA A 36 2.29 -18.13 -2.48
N TYR A 37 2.84 -17.48 -1.44
CA TYR A 37 2.02 -16.99 -0.33
C TYR A 37 1.16 -15.79 -0.74
N ARG A 38 1.70 -14.86 -1.52
CA ARG A 38 0.91 -13.77 -2.12
C ARG A 38 -0.25 -14.30 -2.96
N ASP A 39 0.00 -15.30 -3.81
CA ASP A 39 -1.03 -15.89 -4.67
C ASP A 39 -2.09 -16.62 -3.83
N PHE A 40 -1.68 -17.30 -2.76
CA PHE A 40 -2.61 -17.87 -1.78
C PHE A 40 -3.50 -16.79 -1.14
N LEU A 41 -2.92 -15.67 -0.70
CA LEU A 41 -3.68 -14.56 -0.10
C LEU A 41 -4.71 -14.00 -1.09
N PHE A 42 -4.32 -13.76 -2.33
CA PHE A 42 -5.23 -13.27 -3.36
C PHE A 42 -6.33 -14.30 -3.68
N ASN A 43 -5.98 -15.56 -3.95
CA ASN A 43 -6.96 -16.57 -4.35
C ASN A 43 -7.95 -16.89 -3.21
N THR A 44 -7.51 -16.87 -1.96
CA THR A 44 -8.33 -17.23 -0.80
C THR A 44 -9.17 -16.07 -0.29
N PHE A 45 -8.58 -14.87 -0.22
CA PHE A 45 -9.19 -13.71 0.45
C PHE A 45 -9.47 -12.54 -0.48
N GLN A 46 -9.08 -12.61 -1.76
CA GLN A 46 -9.23 -11.52 -2.73
C GLN A 46 -8.56 -10.20 -2.29
N VAL A 47 -7.51 -10.31 -1.45
CA VAL A 47 -6.75 -9.15 -0.99
C VAL A 47 -5.82 -8.64 -2.08
N SER A 48 -5.81 -7.32 -2.28
CA SER A 48 -4.99 -6.63 -3.28
C SER A 48 -3.69 -6.08 -2.70
N SER A 49 -3.58 -6.02 -1.37
CA SER A 49 -2.37 -5.57 -0.67
C SER A 49 -2.20 -6.29 0.65
N VAL A 50 -0.94 -6.32 1.11
CA VAL A 50 -0.55 -6.78 2.44
C VAL A 50 0.38 -5.75 3.07
N ASP A 51 0.15 -5.44 4.33
CA ASP A 51 1.02 -4.60 5.15
C ASP A 51 1.25 -5.24 6.52
N MET A 52 1.84 -4.49 7.47
CA MET A 52 2.19 -5.02 8.78
C MET A 52 1.42 -4.40 9.96
N GLU A 53 0.54 -3.40 9.72
CA GLU A 53 -0.13 -2.68 10.82
C GLU A 53 -1.63 -2.38 10.60
N SER A 54 -2.13 -2.26 9.37
CA SER A 54 -3.40 -1.59 9.08
C SER A 54 -4.60 -2.23 9.79
N ALA A 55 -4.70 -3.56 9.78
CA ALA A 55 -5.79 -4.25 10.45
C ALA A 55 -5.71 -4.13 11.97
N ALA A 56 -4.50 -4.09 12.55
CA ALA A 56 -4.32 -3.90 13.99
C ALA A 56 -4.74 -2.49 14.43
N VAL A 57 -4.35 -1.46 13.66
CA VAL A 57 -4.79 -0.08 13.87
C VAL A 57 -6.30 0.03 13.69
N ALA A 58 -6.86 -0.53 12.61
CA ALA A 58 -8.28 -0.50 12.34
C ALA A 58 -9.09 -1.18 13.44
N MET A 59 -8.67 -2.37 13.89
CA MET A 59 -9.29 -3.09 15.00
C MET A 59 -9.28 -2.26 16.28
N THR A 60 -8.18 -1.58 16.58
CA THR A 60 -8.06 -0.70 17.76
C THR A 60 -9.02 0.49 17.68
N CYS A 61 -9.08 1.19 16.54
CA CYS A 61 -9.99 2.32 16.34
C CYS A 61 -11.46 1.88 16.45
N LEU A 62 -11.84 0.82 15.73
CA LEU A 62 -13.21 0.32 15.70
C LEU A 62 -13.67 -0.21 17.06
N SER A 63 -12.80 -0.88 17.81
CA SER A 63 -13.09 -1.32 19.19
C SER A 63 -13.39 -0.14 20.12
N ASN A 64 -12.78 1.02 19.85
CA ASN A 64 -13.01 2.27 20.58
C ASN A 64 -14.05 3.18 19.92
N ARG A 65 -14.80 2.69 18.92
CA ARG A 65 -15.85 3.42 18.19
C ARG A 65 -15.36 4.67 17.46
N PHE A 66 -14.09 4.70 17.06
CA PHE A 66 -13.55 5.76 16.20
C PHE A 66 -13.62 5.36 14.72
N PRO A 67 -14.10 6.25 13.83
CA PRO A 67 -14.01 6.02 12.40
C PRO A 67 -12.53 5.98 11.98
N VAL A 68 -12.22 5.10 11.04
CA VAL A 68 -10.85 4.88 10.56
C VAL A 68 -10.85 4.69 9.06
N ILE A 69 -9.80 5.21 8.42
CA ILE A 69 -9.51 4.98 7.00
C ILE A 69 -8.03 4.60 6.88
N VAL A 70 -7.75 3.62 6.03
CA VAL A 70 -6.39 3.18 5.73
C VAL A 70 -6.03 3.66 4.32
N ILE A 71 -4.93 4.41 4.21
CA ILE A 71 -4.37 4.89 2.94
C ILE A 71 -2.94 4.36 2.85
N ARG A 72 -2.69 3.47 1.88
CA ARG A 72 -1.39 2.85 1.65
C ARG A 72 -0.89 3.13 0.24
N GLY A 73 0.43 3.29 0.10
CA GLY A 73 1.14 3.23 -1.18
C GLY A 73 1.81 1.87 -1.33
N LEU A 74 1.82 1.30 -2.54
CA LEU A 74 2.48 0.02 -2.80
C LEU A 74 3.95 0.24 -3.15
N SER A 75 4.85 -0.36 -2.38
CA SER A 75 6.31 -0.24 -2.49
C SER A 75 6.98 -1.35 -3.29
N ASP A 76 6.30 -2.48 -3.46
CA ASP A 76 6.82 -3.69 -4.09
C ASP A 76 5.67 -4.63 -4.47
N LEU A 77 5.99 -5.85 -4.94
CA LEU A 77 5.03 -6.80 -5.49
C LEU A 77 4.90 -8.07 -4.64
N ALA A 78 5.33 -8.03 -3.37
CA ALA A 78 5.23 -9.12 -2.41
C ALA A 78 5.79 -10.47 -2.92
N GLY A 79 6.96 -10.44 -3.55
CA GLY A 79 7.59 -11.59 -4.21
C GLY A 79 7.25 -11.75 -5.69
N GLY A 80 6.48 -10.82 -6.26
CA GLY A 80 6.13 -10.80 -7.69
C GLY A 80 7.16 -10.20 -8.62
N GLN A 81 8.10 -9.46 -8.06
CA GLN A 81 9.18 -8.84 -8.80
C GLN A 81 10.27 -9.87 -9.16
N PRO A 82 11.00 -9.68 -10.26
CA PRO A 82 12.19 -10.48 -10.54
C PRO A 82 13.33 -10.09 -9.59
N GLY A 83 13.96 -11.10 -8.97
CA GLY A 83 15.14 -10.89 -8.12
C GLY A 83 14.83 -10.21 -6.79
N GLN A 84 15.73 -9.35 -6.33
CA GLN A 84 15.62 -8.68 -5.02
C GLN A 84 14.38 -7.78 -4.95
N ASN A 85 13.74 -7.77 -3.79
CA ASN A 85 12.58 -6.92 -3.54
C ASN A 85 12.90 -5.44 -3.78
N SER A 86 11.97 -4.73 -4.43
CA SER A 86 12.16 -3.35 -4.86
C SER A 86 11.79 -2.30 -3.80
N ILE A 87 11.46 -2.72 -2.58
CA ILE A 87 11.02 -1.83 -1.50
C ILE A 87 12.02 -0.71 -1.22
N ASP A 88 13.33 -0.98 -1.24
CA ASP A 88 14.36 0.03 -1.01
C ASP A 88 14.40 1.10 -2.12
N ILE A 89 13.89 0.77 -3.30
CA ILE A 89 13.83 1.68 -4.44
C ILE A 89 12.53 2.50 -4.41
N PHE A 90 11.38 1.82 -4.28
CA PHE A 90 10.07 2.45 -4.46
C PHE A 90 9.34 2.78 -3.16
N GLY A 91 9.85 2.33 -2.00
CA GLY A 91 9.34 2.68 -0.68
C GLY A 91 9.19 4.20 -0.47
N PRO A 92 10.21 5.02 -0.78
CA PRO A 92 10.10 6.48 -0.70
C PRO A 92 9.00 7.06 -1.60
N LEU A 93 8.84 6.52 -2.81
CA LEU A 93 7.80 6.96 -3.76
C LEU A 93 6.39 6.58 -3.28
N ALA A 94 6.23 5.36 -2.76
CA ALA A 94 5.00 4.88 -2.16
C ALA A 94 4.58 5.74 -0.96
N ALA A 95 5.54 6.05 -0.07
CA ALA A 95 5.33 6.94 1.08
C ALA A 95 4.92 8.35 0.65
N LEU A 96 5.62 8.95 -0.33
CA LEU A 96 5.30 10.28 -0.84
C LEU A 96 3.88 10.35 -1.41
N ASN A 97 3.50 9.37 -2.23
CA ASN A 97 2.16 9.32 -2.82
C ASN A 97 1.05 9.07 -1.80
N ALA A 98 1.30 8.23 -0.79
CA ALA A 98 0.40 8.03 0.32
C ALA A 98 0.20 9.33 1.12
N ALA A 99 1.30 10.02 1.47
CA ALA A 99 1.25 11.29 2.20
C ALA A 99 0.51 12.38 1.41
N LYS A 100 0.75 12.50 0.10
CA LYS A 100 -0.01 13.41 -0.77
C LYS A 100 -1.51 13.10 -0.71
N THR A 101 -1.87 11.82 -0.76
CA THR A 101 -3.26 11.37 -0.69
C THR A 101 -3.91 11.72 0.65
N VAL A 102 -3.20 11.47 1.76
CA VAL A 102 -3.66 11.86 3.10
C VAL A 102 -3.87 13.37 3.20
N VAL A 103 -2.91 14.19 2.75
CA VAL A 103 -3.04 15.65 2.79
C VAL A 103 -4.26 16.14 2.00
N GLN A 104 -4.51 15.56 0.82
CA GLN A 104 -5.69 15.92 0.03
C GLN A 104 -7.00 15.44 0.67
N PHE A 105 -6.98 14.27 1.30
CA PHE A 105 -8.13 13.75 2.03
C PHE A 105 -8.47 14.65 3.23
N VAL A 106 -7.50 15.00 4.06
CA VAL A 106 -7.69 15.88 5.23
C VAL A 106 -8.24 17.25 4.83
N LYS A 107 -7.76 17.85 3.73
CA LYS A 107 -8.30 19.11 3.19
C LYS A 107 -9.77 19.04 2.75
N LYS A 108 -10.32 17.84 2.59
CA LYS A 108 -11.72 17.60 2.19
C LYS A 108 -12.60 17.18 3.37
N ILE A 109 -12.03 16.95 4.54
CA ILE A 109 -12.79 16.75 5.78
C ILE A 109 -13.38 18.11 6.18
N PRO A 110 -14.71 18.20 6.41
CA PRO A 110 -15.37 19.43 6.85
C PRO A 110 -14.84 20.00 8.17
#